data_AF-A0A3M1SBI6-F1
#
_entry.id   AF-A0A3M1SBI6-F1
#
_cell.length_a   1.000
_cell.length_b   1.000
_cell.length_c   1.000
_cell.angle_alpha   90.00
_cell.angle_beta   90.00
_cell.angle_gamma   90.00
#
_symmetry.space_group_name_H-M   'P 1'
#
loop_
_entity.id
_entity.type
_entity.pdbx_description
1 polymer ?
#
loop_
_entity_poly.entity_id
_entity_poly.type
_entity_poly.pdbx_seq_one_letter_code
_entity_poly.pdbx_strand_id
1 'polypeptide(L)'
;MHPPVTGRPPYPWHPGHPGYRPDYWWHWATAGAITGWVLHRWTHPIYYSYGSGGTVYYENNVVYVDGEEYGSAEQYYSDTSQIAASVPESAKEQADELEWLPLGVFALTAEGVNASSMYLQLAVTKNGIVAGTFYNESTGTTHPVEGMVDEKTQRAVWRAADGSNPDLIMETGIYNLTQDQAPVLVHFGPERTQEILLVRLEESERPEE
;
A
#
# COMPACT_ATOMS: atom_id res chain seq x y z
N MET A 1 -25.07 -1.36 -10.84
CA MET A 1 -25.26 -0.02 -11.48
C MET A 1 -24.06 0.77 -11.03
N HIS A 2 -23.07 1.01 -11.90
CA HIS A 2 -21.80 1.62 -11.47
C HIS A 2 -22.03 2.93 -10.72
N PRO A 3 -21.50 3.09 -9.50
CA PRO A 3 -21.61 4.35 -8.80
C PRO A 3 -20.85 5.42 -9.61
N PRO A 4 -21.40 6.63 -9.72
CA PRO A 4 -20.75 7.72 -10.43
C PRO A 4 -19.51 8.14 -9.63
N VAL A 5 -18.33 7.79 -10.14
CA VAL A 5 -17.04 8.31 -9.64
C VAL A 5 -16.99 9.80 -9.99
N THR A 6 -17.45 10.66 -9.07
CA THR A 6 -17.36 12.10 -9.20
C THR A 6 -15.93 12.53 -8.85
N GLY A 7 -15.12 12.77 -9.88
CA GLY A 7 -13.74 13.25 -9.79
C GLY A 7 -12.79 12.22 -10.36
N ARG A 8 -12.08 12.57 -11.44
CA ARG A 8 -11.01 11.72 -11.99
C ARG A 8 -9.92 11.59 -10.91
N PRO A 9 -9.62 10.40 -10.38
CA PRO A 9 -8.44 10.22 -9.54
C PRO A 9 -7.18 10.52 -10.38
N PRO A 10 -6.09 11.01 -9.76
CA PRO A 10 -4.88 11.45 -10.47
C PRO A 10 -4.08 10.34 -11.19
N TYR A 11 -4.56 9.09 -11.19
CA TYR A 11 -3.99 8.01 -11.98
C TYR A 11 -5.12 7.20 -12.62
N PRO A 12 -4.97 6.70 -13.86
CA PRO A 12 -6.03 6.04 -14.63
C PRO A 12 -6.32 4.64 -14.06
N TRP A 13 -6.95 4.60 -12.89
CA TRP A 13 -7.50 3.39 -12.29
C TRP A 13 -8.92 3.22 -12.84
N HIS A 14 -9.02 2.66 -14.05
CA HIS A 14 -10.28 2.21 -14.61
C HIS A 14 -10.19 0.69 -14.85
N PRO A 15 -11.18 -0.09 -14.38
CA PRO A 15 -11.50 -1.37 -14.97
C PRO A 15 -11.97 -1.11 -16.41
N GLY A 16 -11.03 -1.10 -17.36
CA GLY A 16 -11.31 -0.71 -18.74
C GLY A 16 -10.17 -0.05 -19.51
N HIS A 17 -8.95 0.05 -18.95
CA HIS A 17 -7.80 0.47 -19.75
C HIS A 17 -7.64 -0.51 -20.95
N PRO A 18 -7.62 -0.05 -22.21
CA PRO A 18 -7.74 -0.91 -23.40
C PRO A 18 -6.65 -1.99 -23.55
N GLY A 19 -5.60 -1.94 -22.73
CA GLY A 19 -4.46 -2.85 -22.75
C GLY A 19 -4.49 -3.99 -21.73
N TYR A 20 -5.39 -3.96 -20.73
CA TYR A 20 -5.43 -4.97 -19.67
C TYR A 20 -6.75 -5.74 -19.69
N ARG A 21 -6.66 -7.07 -19.51
CA ARG A 21 -7.85 -7.92 -19.41
C ARG A 21 -8.63 -7.61 -18.12
N PRO A 22 -9.95 -7.84 -18.08
CA PRO A 22 -10.76 -7.52 -16.89
C PRO A 22 -10.27 -8.15 -15.58
N ASP A 23 -9.65 -9.32 -15.65
CA ASP A 23 -9.09 -10.11 -14.54
C ASP A 23 -7.68 -9.68 -14.12
N TYR A 24 -6.98 -8.86 -14.93
CA TYR A 24 -5.57 -8.53 -14.74
C TYR A 24 -5.26 -7.98 -13.34
N TRP A 25 -6.17 -7.17 -12.81
CA TRP A 25 -6.00 -6.49 -11.52
C TRP A 25 -6.25 -7.37 -10.29
N TRP A 26 -6.80 -8.57 -10.50
CA TRP A 26 -6.93 -9.61 -9.47
C TRP A 26 -5.69 -10.49 -9.38
N HIS A 27 -4.77 -10.39 -10.34
CA HIS A 27 -3.47 -11.04 -10.22
C HIS A 27 -2.63 -10.39 -9.12
N TRP A 28 -1.70 -11.19 -8.61
CA TRP A 28 -0.72 -10.76 -7.63
C TRP A 28 0.69 -11.02 -8.12
N ALA A 29 1.61 -10.17 -7.69
CA ALA A 29 3.02 -10.34 -7.93
C ALA A 29 3.61 -11.37 -6.96
N THR A 30 4.40 -12.31 -7.48
CA THR A 30 5.33 -13.09 -6.66
C THR A 30 6.57 -12.25 -6.32
N ALA A 31 7.34 -12.65 -5.30
CA ALA A 31 8.62 -12.01 -5.00
C ALA A 31 9.55 -11.91 -6.23
N GLY A 32 9.66 -13.00 -7.01
CA GLY A 32 10.46 -13.00 -8.25
C GLY A 32 9.93 -12.03 -9.31
N ALA A 33 8.61 -11.86 -9.41
CA ALA A 33 8.01 -10.88 -10.31
C ALA A 33 8.36 -9.44 -9.89
N ILE A 34 8.29 -9.12 -8.60
CA ILE A 34 8.70 -7.81 -8.07
C ILE A 34 10.18 -7.55 -8.38
N THR A 35 11.06 -8.50 -8.05
CA THR A 35 12.51 -8.36 -8.28
C THR A 35 12.84 -8.15 -9.76
N GLY A 36 12.15 -8.85 -10.67
CA GLY A 36 12.35 -8.68 -12.12
C GLY A 36 11.68 -7.44 -12.71
N TRP A 37 10.67 -6.88 -12.04
CA TRP A 37 9.89 -5.75 -12.51
C TRP A 37 10.53 -4.40 -12.18
N VAL A 38 10.95 -4.22 -10.93
CA VAL A 38 11.49 -2.94 -10.45
C VAL A 38 12.90 -2.69 -10.98
N LEU A 39 13.23 -1.43 -11.26
CA LEU A 39 14.56 -1.04 -11.77
C LEU A 39 15.66 -1.03 -10.68
N HIS A 40 15.28 -1.18 -9.42
CA HIS A 40 16.11 -1.00 -8.22
C HIS A 40 17.18 -2.09 -7.98
N ARG A 41 17.28 -3.09 -8.87
CA ARG A 41 18.29 -4.17 -8.84
C ARG A 41 18.44 -4.87 -7.47
N TRP A 42 17.35 -5.03 -6.74
CA TRP A 42 17.36 -5.73 -5.47
C TRP A 42 17.81 -7.18 -5.62
N THR A 43 18.62 -7.65 -4.68
CA THR A 43 19.13 -9.03 -4.63
C THR A 43 18.63 -9.80 -3.42
N HIS A 44 18.13 -9.10 -2.40
CA HIS A 44 17.66 -9.67 -1.15
C HIS A 44 16.31 -9.01 -0.79
N PRO A 45 15.20 -9.77 -0.83
CA PRO A 45 13.91 -9.31 -0.33
C PRO A 45 13.96 -9.00 1.16
N ILE A 46 13.41 -7.86 1.57
CA ILE A 46 13.21 -7.47 2.96
C ILE A 46 11.73 -7.65 3.31
N TYR A 47 11.48 -8.35 4.42
CA TYR A 47 10.15 -8.59 4.96
C TYR A 47 10.03 -7.93 6.33
N TYR A 48 8.91 -7.24 6.54
CA TYR A 48 8.62 -6.53 7.78
C TYR A 48 7.59 -7.29 8.62
N SER A 49 7.74 -7.19 9.93
CA SER A 49 6.73 -7.55 10.93
C SER A 49 6.66 -6.43 11.96
N TYR A 50 5.49 -6.23 12.55
CA TYR A 50 5.22 -5.08 13.41
C TYR A 50 4.87 -5.54 14.83
N GLY A 51 4.93 -4.59 15.76
CA GLY A 51 4.56 -4.85 17.15
C GLY A 51 5.65 -5.60 17.94
N SER A 52 5.30 -6.02 19.15
CA SER A 52 6.27 -6.63 20.07
C SER A 52 6.87 -7.91 19.49
N GLY A 53 8.19 -7.94 19.34
CA GLY A 53 8.92 -9.07 18.74
C GLY A 53 8.94 -9.07 17.21
N GLY A 54 8.33 -8.06 16.56
CA GLY A 54 8.47 -7.80 15.13
C GLY A 54 9.79 -7.11 14.78
N THR A 55 10.04 -6.95 13.48
CA THR A 55 11.21 -6.19 12.99
C THR A 55 11.08 -4.70 13.24
N VAL A 56 9.86 -4.16 13.31
CA VAL A 56 9.62 -2.75 13.67
C VAL A 56 8.73 -2.67 14.89
N TYR A 57 9.22 -2.06 15.97
CA TYR A 57 8.45 -1.91 17.20
C TYR A 57 8.77 -0.59 17.93
N TYR A 58 7.83 -0.20 18.78
CA TYR A 58 7.88 1.05 19.55
C TYR A 58 8.06 0.72 21.02
N GLU A 59 9.05 1.35 21.65
CA GLU A 59 9.29 1.26 23.09
C GLU A 59 9.66 2.64 23.63
N ASN A 60 8.90 3.15 24.62
CA ASN A 60 9.16 4.44 25.28
C ASN A 60 9.39 5.62 24.30
N ASN A 61 8.56 5.73 23.26
CA ASN A 61 8.65 6.75 22.19
C ASN A 61 9.87 6.62 21.25
N VAL A 62 10.60 5.52 21.34
CA VAL A 62 11.71 5.16 20.43
C VAL A 62 11.24 4.03 19.51
N VAL A 63 11.55 4.16 18.23
CA VAL A 63 11.31 3.14 17.21
C VAL A 63 12.58 2.34 17.02
N TYR A 64 12.42 1.02 17.00
CA TYR A 64 13.49 0.08 16.70
C TYR A 64 13.19 -0.62 15.37
N VAL A 65 14.22 -0.80 14.56
CA VAL A 65 14.19 -1.56 13.30
C VAL A 65 15.26 -2.64 13.40
N ASP A 66 14.85 -3.91 13.27
CA ASP A 66 15.71 -5.09 13.43
C ASP A 66 16.48 -5.11 14.76
N GLY A 67 15.88 -4.57 15.82
CA GLY A 67 16.48 -4.47 17.15
C GLY A 67 17.48 -3.32 17.33
N GLU A 68 17.74 -2.54 16.28
CA GLU A 68 18.56 -1.33 16.35
C GLU A 68 17.68 -0.09 16.54
N GLU A 69 18.13 0.85 17.37
CA GLU A 69 17.45 2.13 17.55
C GLU A 69 17.45 2.91 16.23
N TYR A 70 16.27 3.20 15.70
CA TYR A 70 16.09 4.02 14.51
C TYR A 70 16.00 5.51 14.87
N GLY A 71 15.22 5.85 15.90
CA GLY A 71 14.97 7.22 16.33
C GLY A 71 13.64 7.37 17.08
N SER A 72 13.13 8.60 17.20
CA SER A 72 11.84 8.84 17.85
C SER A 72 10.65 8.42 16.97
N ALA A 73 9.48 8.20 17.58
CA ALA A 73 8.23 7.96 16.87
C ALA A 73 7.91 9.08 15.85
N GLU A 74 8.14 10.33 16.24
CA GLU A 74 7.95 11.51 15.37
C GLU A 74 8.91 11.51 14.17
N GLN A 75 10.19 11.17 14.39
CA GLN A 75 11.16 11.07 13.31
C GLN A 75 10.76 9.96 12.33
N TYR A 76 10.39 8.78 12.84
CA TYR A 76 9.97 7.66 12.01
C TYR A 76 8.72 8.01 11.18
N TYR A 77 7.73 8.66 11.79
CA TYR A 77 6.54 9.15 11.07
C TYR A 77 6.89 10.18 9.98
N SER A 78 7.79 11.12 10.27
CA SER A 78 8.24 12.13 9.31
C SER A 78 8.92 11.49 8.10
N ASP A 79 9.84 10.54 8.33
CA ASP A 79 10.53 9.82 7.25
C ASP A 79 9.53 9.01 6.41
N THR A 80 8.58 8.35 7.05
CA THR A 80 7.51 7.59 6.39
C THR A 80 6.62 8.50 5.54
N SER A 81 6.26 9.67 6.07
CA SER A 81 5.51 10.70 5.35
C SER A 81 6.25 11.22 4.13
N GLN A 82 7.57 11.37 4.21
CA GLN A 82 8.40 11.80 3.09
C GLN A 82 8.42 10.75 1.97
N ILE A 83 8.49 9.46 2.30
CA ILE A 83 8.39 8.38 1.30
C ILE A 83 7.03 8.43 0.60
N ALA A 84 5.92 8.48 1.35
CA ALA A 84 4.58 8.56 0.75
C ALA A 84 4.40 9.79 -0.16
N ALA A 85 5.06 10.90 0.17
CA ALA A 85 4.99 12.16 -0.58
C ALA A 85 5.97 12.25 -1.76
N SER A 86 6.90 11.29 -1.92
CA SER A 86 7.96 11.39 -2.94
C SER A 86 7.55 10.91 -4.33
N VAL A 87 6.25 10.81 -4.61
CA VAL A 87 5.74 10.50 -5.95
C VAL A 87 6.09 11.66 -6.90
N PRO A 88 6.83 11.43 -8.01
CA PRO A 88 7.22 12.52 -8.91
C PRO A 88 6.00 13.21 -9.54
N GLU A 89 6.00 14.55 -9.60
CA GLU A 89 4.91 15.30 -10.26
C GLU A 89 4.77 14.91 -11.75
N SER A 90 5.88 14.62 -12.43
CA SER A 90 5.88 14.15 -13.82
C SER A 90 5.14 12.83 -14.01
N ALA A 91 5.03 12.00 -12.96
CA ALA A 91 4.25 10.77 -13.01
C ALA A 91 2.74 11.04 -13.09
N LYS A 92 2.27 12.17 -12.55
CA LYS A 92 0.86 12.61 -12.67
C LYS A 92 0.56 13.10 -14.09
N GLU A 93 1.53 13.73 -14.74
CA GLU A 93 1.40 14.23 -16.12
C GLU A 93 1.48 13.11 -17.16
N GLN A 94 2.25 12.06 -16.88
CA GLN A 94 2.51 10.92 -17.78
C GLN A 94 1.83 9.64 -17.30
N ALA A 95 0.72 9.75 -16.57
CA ALA A 95 0.09 8.62 -15.90
C ALA A 95 -0.31 7.49 -16.85
N ASP A 96 -0.69 7.83 -18.10
CA ASP A 96 -1.07 6.87 -19.16
C ASP A 96 0.13 6.10 -19.74
N GLU A 97 1.36 6.57 -19.53
CA GLU A 97 2.61 5.94 -20.00
C GLU A 97 3.21 4.99 -18.95
N LEU A 98 2.69 5.03 -17.71
CA LEU A 98 3.16 4.18 -16.63
C LEU A 98 2.68 2.74 -16.83
N GLU A 99 3.63 1.81 -16.83
CA GLU A 99 3.33 0.39 -16.75
C GLU A 99 3.19 -0.02 -15.28
N TRP A 100 2.19 -0.87 -15.00
CA TRP A 100 1.83 -1.27 -13.64
C TRP A 100 1.86 -2.78 -13.48
N LEU A 101 2.48 -3.22 -12.38
CA LEU A 101 2.41 -4.58 -11.89
C LEU A 101 1.38 -4.64 -10.75
N PRO A 102 0.28 -5.41 -10.90
CA PRO A 102 -0.68 -5.64 -9.84
C PRO A 102 -0.02 -6.32 -8.63
N LEU A 103 -0.28 -5.79 -7.44
CA LEU A 103 0.11 -6.39 -6.16
C LEU A 103 -1.03 -7.22 -5.55
N GLY A 104 -2.25 -7.03 -6.04
CA GLY A 104 -3.44 -7.77 -5.67
C GLY A 104 -4.51 -6.91 -5.00
N VAL A 105 -5.62 -7.57 -4.66
CA VAL A 105 -6.72 -7.04 -3.87
C VAL A 105 -6.65 -7.68 -2.49
N PHE A 106 -6.82 -6.87 -1.45
CA PHE A 106 -6.69 -7.28 -0.06
C PHE A 106 -7.91 -6.86 0.74
N ALA A 107 -8.40 -7.73 1.61
CA ALA A 107 -9.26 -7.38 2.71
C ALA A 107 -8.43 -6.89 3.90
N LEU A 108 -8.88 -5.83 4.58
CA LEU A 108 -8.21 -5.32 5.78
C LEU A 108 -8.86 -5.93 7.02
N THR A 109 -8.05 -6.59 7.84
CA THR A 109 -8.47 -7.10 9.14
C THR A 109 -7.73 -6.35 10.24
N ALA A 110 -8.48 -5.90 11.24
CA ALA A 110 -7.93 -5.33 12.47
C ALA A 110 -8.32 -6.23 13.64
N GLU A 111 -7.43 -6.37 14.63
CA GLU A 111 -7.75 -7.13 15.84
C GLU A 111 -9.03 -6.59 16.49
N GLY A 112 -10.00 -7.49 16.76
CA GLY A 112 -11.26 -7.15 17.42
C GLY A 112 -12.39 -6.66 16.50
N VAL A 113 -12.18 -6.57 15.17
CA VAL A 113 -13.23 -6.22 14.20
C VAL A 113 -13.66 -7.47 13.42
N ASN A 114 -14.91 -7.91 13.63
CA ASN A 114 -15.51 -8.99 12.85
C ASN A 114 -15.91 -8.49 11.45
N ALA A 115 -15.47 -9.21 10.42
CA ALA A 115 -15.77 -9.07 8.99
C ALA A 115 -15.30 -7.76 8.34
N SER A 116 -14.22 -7.88 7.56
CA SER A 116 -13.56 -6.82 6.79
C SER A 116 -14.47 -6.25 5.70
N SER A 117 -15.18 -5.17 5.98
CA SER A 117 -15.90 -4.36 4.98
C SER A 117 -14.97 -3.34 4.28
N MET A 118 -13.67 -3.57 4.32
CA MET A 118 -12.65 -2.65 3.81
C MET A 118 -11.69 -3.42 2.91
N TYR A 119 -11.52 -2.91 1.70
CA TYR A 119 -10.75 -3.54 0.64
C TYR A 119 -9.73 -2.56 0.10
N LEU A 120 -8.55 -3.08 -0.27
CA LEU A 120 -7.47 -2.31 -0.82
C LEU A 120 -6.90 -3.05 -2.02
N GLN A 121 -6.94 -2.42 -3.19
CA GLN A 121 -6.21 -2.89 -4.35
C GLN A 121 -4.96 -2.06 -4.52
N LEU A 122 -3.82 -2.71 -4.78
CA LEU A 122 -2.54 -2.05 -4.99
C LEU A 122 -1.87 -2.50 -6.30
N ALA A 123 -1.09 -1.62 -6.89
CA ALA A 123 -0.18 -1.88 -7.99
C ALA A 123 1.08 -1.02 -7.85
N VAL A 124 2.16 -1.45 -8.53
CA VAL A 124 3.46 -0.76 -8.48
C VAL A 124 4.06 -0.59 -9.88
N THR A 125 4.65 0.58 -10.14
CA THR A 125 5.41 0.82 -11.38
C THR A 125 6.84 0.28 -11.29
N LYS A 126 7.53 0.22 -12.43
CA LYS A 126 8.95 -0.15 -12.49
C LYS A 126 9.85 0.75 -11.64
N ASN A 127 9.45 2.00 -11.43
CA ASN A 127 10.18 2.99 -10.62
C ASN A 127 9.78 2.97 -9.14
N GLY A 128 8.85 2.09 -8.74
CA GLY A 128 8.42 1.98 -7.35
C GLY A 128 7.27 2.91 -6.95
N ILE A 129 6.58 3.56 -7.89
CA ILE A 129 5.34 4.30 -7.55
C ILE A 129 4.27 3.28 -7.16
N VAL A 130 3.66 3.45 -5.99
CA VAL A 130 2.53 2.67 -5.53
C VAL A 130 1.25 3.46 -5.81
N ALA A 131 0.26 2.81 -6.39
CA ALA A 131 -1.07 3.38 -6.56
C ALA A 131 -2.14 2.30 -6.38
N GLY A 132 -3.35 2.75 -6.08
CA GLY A 132 -4.42 1.82 -5.77
C GLY A 132 -5.72 2.49 -5.42
N THR A 133 -6.63 1.68 -4.89
CA THR A 133 -7.95 2.11 -4.46
C THR A 133 -8.29 1.44 -3.14
N PHE A 134 -8.68 2.25 -2.16
CA PHE A 134 -9.25 1.82 -0.91
C PHE A 134 -10.78 1.93 -1.00
N TYR A 135 -11.50 0.88 -0.66
CA TYR A 135 -12.96 0.82 -0.67
C TYR A 135 -13.48 0.40 0.70
N ASN A 136 -14.42 1.16 1.24
CA ASN A 136 -15.15 0.82 2.44
C ASN A 136 -16.61 0.50 2.08
N GLU A 137 -16.95 -0.79 2.11
CA GLU A 137 -18.27 -1.33 1.81
C GLU A 137 -19.33 -0.86 2.81
N SER A 138 -18.98 -0.69 4.09
CA SER A 138 -19.93 -0.23 5.11
C SER A 138 -20.44 1.19 4.85
N THR A 139 -19.64 2.02 4.18
CA THR A 139 -20.00 3.40 3.83
C THR A 139 -20.20 3.61 2.33
N GLY A 140 -19.96 2.59 1.50
CA GLY A 140 -19.93 2.69 0.04
C GLY A 140 -18.91 3.71 -0.50
N THR A 141 -17.87 4.04 0.28
CA THR A 141 -16.92 5.12 -0.06
C THR A 141 -15.64 4.56 -0.64
N THR A 142 -15.10 5.26 -1.64
CA THR A 142 -13.86 4.89 -2.32
C THR A 142 -12.87 6.05 -2.26
N HIS A 143 -11.63 5.76 -1.88
CA HIS A 143 -10.52 6.71 -1.86
C HIS A 143 -9.37 6.20 -2.72
N PRO A 144 -8.84 7.01 -3.65
CA PRO A 144 -7.60 6.66 -4.35
C PRO A 144 -6.43 6.71 -3.38
N VAL A 145 -5.46 5.81 -3.52
CA VAL A 145 -4.20 5.85 -2.76
C VAL A 145 -3.01 6.05 -3.68
N GLU A 146 -2.01 6.77 -3.20
CA GLU A 146 -0.72 6.96 -3.87
C GLU A 146 0.44 6.87 -2.87
N GLY A 147 1.61 6.50 -3.36
CA GLY A 147 2.78 6.30 -2.53
C GLY A 147 4.02 5.87 -3.31
N MET A 148 5.05 5.49 -2.57
CA MET A 148 6.31 5.04 -3.13
C MET A 148 6.87 3.85 -2.39
N VAL A 149 7.67 3.06 -3.09
CA VAL A 149 8.60 2.11 -2.49
C VAL A 149 9.95 2.80 -2.33
N ASP A 150 10.45 2.82 -1.09
CA ASP A 150 11.81 3.28 -0.82
C ASP A 150 12.83 2.27 -1.36
N GLU A 151 13.79 2.75 -2.15
CA GLU A 151 14.75 1.90 -2.85
C GLU A 151 15.66 1.13 -1.88
N LYS A 152 16.01 1.73 -0.74
CA LYS A 152 17.00 1.17 0.20
C LYS A 152 16.37 0.17 1.15
N THR A 153 15.24 0.53 1.73
CA THR A 153 14.54 -0.24 2.76
C THR A 153 13.49 -1.17 2.17
N GLN A 154 13.09 -0.97 0.91
CA GLN A 154 12.01 -1.74 0.26
C GLN A 154 10.65 -1.57 0.96
N ARG A 155 10.50 -0.55 1.80
CA ARG A 155 9.23 -0.15 2.41
C ARG A 155 8.34 0.46 1.35
N ALA A 156 7.18 -0.15 1.12
CA ALA A 156 6.08 0.42 0.37
C ALA A 156 5.23 1.25 1.33
N VAL A 157 5.10 2.55 1.04
CA VAL A 157 4.38 3.50 1.88
C VAL A 157 3.38 4.26 1.03
N TRP A 158 2.13 4.32 1.46
CA TRP A 158 1.05 5.00 0.73
C TRP A 158 0.09 5.76 1.65
N ARG A 159 -0.63 6.72 1.05
CA ARG A 159 -1.65 7.57 1.69
C ARG A 159 -2.81 7.81 0.72
N ALA A 160 -3.87 8.44 1.19
CA ALA A 160 -4.95 8.87 0.32
C ALA A 160 -4.46 9.98 -0.66
N ALA A 161 -4.73 9.80 -1.95
CA ALA A 161 -4.32 10.73 -3.00
C ALA A 161 -5.27 11.93 -3.15
N ASP A 162 -6.48 11.84 -2.59
CA ASP A 162 -7.49 12.90 -2.58
C ASP A 162 -7.32 13.89 -1.41
N GLY A 163 -6.29 13.69 -0.57
CA GLY A 163 -6.01 14.51 0.60
C GLY A 163 -6.93 14.25 1.80
N SER A 164 -7.81 13.25 1.73
CA SER A 164 -8.57 12.80 2.89
C SER A 164 -7.63 12.19 3.94
N ASN A 165 -7.90 12.45 5.22
CA ASN A 165 -7.09 11.94 6.34
C ASN A 165 -5.57 12.08 6.11
N PRO A 166 -5.04 13.30 5.97
CA PRO A 166 -3.65 13.53 5.56
C PRO A 166 -2.61 12.96 6.52
N ASP A 167 -2.99 12.72 7.78
CA ASP A 167 -2.15 12.13 8.81
C ASP A 167 -2.19 10.59 8.83
N LEU A 168 -3.05 9.98 8.00
CA LEU A 168 -3.14 8.53 7.86
C LEU A 168 -2.18 8.05 6.78
N ILE A 169 -1.16 7.30 7.20
CA ILE A 169 -0.18 6.70 6.31
C ILE A 169 -0.09 5.21 6.62
N MET A 170 -0.06 4.38 5.58
CA MET A 170 0.06 2.94 5.70
C MET A 170 1.39 2.49 5.12
N GLU A 171 2.01 1.50 5.75
CA GLU A 171 3.27 0.94 5.27
C GLU A 171 3.40 -0.56 5.48
N THR A 172 4.19 -1.18 4.62
CA THR A 172 4.71 -2.54 4.76
C THR A 172 5.95 -2.73 3.88
N GLY A 173 6.56 -3.91 3.85
CA GLY A 173 7.53 -4.25 2.80
C GLY A 173 6.85 -4.54 1.47
N ILE A 174 7.42 -4.09 0.36
CA ILE A 174 6.91 -4.45 -0.97
C ILE A 174 6.84 -5.97 -1.18
N TYR A 175 7.76 -6.72 -0.54
CA TYR A 175 7.75 -8.18 -0.58
C TYR A 175 6.72 -8.82 0.34
N ASN A 176 6.32 -8.17 1.45
CA ASN A 176 5.18 -8.62 2.26
C ASN A 176 3.91 -8.68 1.39
N LEU A 177 3.71 -7.72 0.48
CA LEU A 177 2.58 -7.68 -0.44
C LEU A 177 2.58 -8.80 -1.50
N THR A 178 3.59 -9.69 -1.49
CA THR A 178 3.62 -10.91 -2.33
C THR A 178 3.11 -12.15 -1.61
N GLN A 179 2.87 -12.07 -0.30
CA GLN A 179 2.36 -13.15 0.55
C GLN A 179 0.83 -13.16 0.57
N ASP A 180 0.22 -14.27 0.98
CA ASP A 180 -1.24 -14.36 1.14
C ASP A 180 -1.76 -13.43 2.26
N GLN A 181 -0.90 -13.14 3.23
CA GLN A 181 -1.16 -12.20 4.31
C GLN A 181 0.03 -11.28 4.50
N ALA A 182 -0.23 -9.98 4.66
CA ALA A 182 0.81 -8.96 4.84
C ALA A 182 0.49 -8.10 6.06
N PRO A 183 1.35 -8.08 7.09
CA PRO A 183 1.18 -7.14 8.20
C PRO A 183 1.48 -5.73 7.70
N VAL A 184 0.71 -4.76 8.18
CA VAL A 184 0.80 -3.35 7.81
C VAL A 184 0.77 -2.52 9.07
N LEU A 185 1.65 -1.52 9.13
CA LEU A 185 1.60 -0.49 10.15
C LEU A 185 0.82 0.72 9.62
N VAL A 186 -0.23 1.09 10.33
CA VAL A 186 -1.02 2.28 10.05
C VAL A 186 -0.62 3.35 11.04
N HIS A 187 -0.18 4.49 10.54
CA HIS A 187 0.10 5.70 11.31
C HIS A 187 -1.15 6.58 11.34
N PHE A 188 -1.47 7.12 12.51
CA PHE A 188 -2.49 8.14 12.73
C PHE A 188 -1.79 9.37 13.31
N GLY A 189 -1.02 10.05 12.47
CA GLY A 189 -0.04 11.04 12.92
C GLY A 189 1.16 10.42 13.64
N PRO A 190 2.04 11.25 14.24
CA PRO A 190 3.31 10.81 14.81
C PRO A 190 3.20 10.05 16.13
N GLU A 191 2.05 10.11 16.81
CA GLU A 191 1.90 9.61 18.18
C GLU A 191 1.23 8.25 18.28
N ARG A 192 0.50 7.84 17.23
CA ARG A 192 -0.35 6.64 17.29
C ARG A 192 -0.16 5.78 16.06
N THR A 193 0.17 4.53 16.29
CA THR A 193 0.19 3.49 15.26
C THR A 193 -0.78 2.37 15.61
N GLN A 194 -1.17 1.62 14.58
CA GLN A 194 -1.97 0.42 14.70
C GLN A 194 -1.46 -0.62 13.72
N GLU A 195 -1.32 -1.86 14.18
CA GLU A 195 -1.09 -2.99 13.29
C GLU A 195 -2.42 -3.49 12.71
N ILE A 196 -2.43 -3.70 11.40
CA ILE A 196 -3.50 -4.40 10.70
C ILE A 196 -2.89 -5.50 9.83
N LEU A 197 -3.74 -6.40 9.37
CA LEU A 197 -3.36 -7.47 8.46
C LEU A 197 -4.15 -7.36 7.16
N LEU A 198 -3.42 -7.29 6.05
CA LEU A 198 -3.98 -7.45 4.71
C LEU A 198 -4.08 -8.93 4.40
N VAL A 199 -5.26 -9.39 4.00
CA VAL A 199 -5.50 -10.76 3.53
C VAL A 199 -5.83 -10.71 2.05
N ARG A 200 -5.03 -11.38 1.23
CA ARG A 200 -5.23 -11.43 -0.22
C ARG A 200 -6.56 -12.09 -0.56
N LEU A 201 -7.28 -11.52 -1.51
CA LEU A 201 -8.51 -12.08 -2.05
C LEU A 201 -8.28 -12.69 -3.41
N GLU A 202 -8.93 -13.83 -3.64
CA GLU A 202 -9.07 -14.41 -4.97
C GLU A 202 -10.20 -13.72 -5.75
N GLU A 203 -10.20 -13.80 -7.08
CA GLU A 203 -11.28 -13.20 -7.90
C GLU A 203 -12.67 -13.72 -7.53
N SER A 204 -12.76 -15.00 -7.15
CA SER A 204 -14.01 -15.62 -6.69
C SER A 204 -14.56 -15.01 -5.40
N GLU A 205 -13.73 -14.28 -4.65
CA GLU A 205 -14.07 -13.64 -3.38
C GLU A 205 -14.33 -12.12 -3.57
N ARG A 206 -14.56 -11.69 -4.81
CA ARG A 206 -14.92 -10.31 -5.13
C ARG A 206 -16.13 -9.86 -4.28
N PRO A 207 -16.07 -8.68 -3.64
CA PRO A 207 -17.22 -8.13 -2.94
C PRO A 207 -18.42 -7.99 -3.88
N GLU A 208 -19.60 -8.42 -3.43
CA GLU A 208 -20.84 -8.26 -4.19
C GLU A 208 -21.24 -6.77 -4.25
N GLU A 209 -21.71 -6.28 -5.41
CA GLU A 209 -22.17 -4.89 -5.61
C GLU A 209 -23.44 -4.53 -4.82
#